data_AF-A0A0B2PS94-F1
#
_entry.id   AF-A0A0B2PS94-F1
#
_cell.length_a   1.000
_cell.length_b   1.000
_cell.length_c   1.000
_cell.angle_alpha   90.00
_cell.angle_beta   90.00
_cell.angle_gamma   90.00
#
_symmetry.space_group_name_H-M   'P 1'
#
loop_
_entity.id
_entity.type
_entity.pdbx_description
1 polymer ?
#
loop_
_entity_poly.entity_id
_entity_poly.type
_entity_poly.pdbx_seq_one_letter_code
_entity_poly.pdbx_strand_id
1 'polypeptide(L)' 'MPTLRPILTTIFFLFTVLKVSASSSVIFYNKCPHPVWPGIQPSAGKPVLARGGFKLAPNRAYSLQLPAL' A
#
# COMPACT_ATOMS: atom_id res chain seq x y z
N MET A 1 2.88 -1.44 44.94
CA MET A 1 2.78 -1.56 43.46
C MET A 1 3.61 -0.49 42.73
N PRO A 2 4.96 -0.47 42.87
CA PRO A 2 5.80 0.58 42.26
C PRO A 2 6.14 0.36 40.78
N THR A 3 5.96 -0.85 40.24
CA THR A 3 6.32 -1.20 38.86
C THR A 3 5.22 -0.95 37.83
N LEU A 4 3.97 -0.73 38.26
CA LEU A 4 2.83 -0.57 37.33
C LEU A 4 2.85 0.78 36.60
N ARG A 5 3.28 1.85 37.27
CA ARG A 5 3.39 3.20 36.70
C ARG A 5 4.39 3.28 35.53
N PRO A 6 5.66 2.84 35.67
CA PRO A 6 6.59 2.91 34.56
C PRO A 6 6.11 2.05 33.38
N ILE A 7 5.58 0.85 33.63
CA ILE A 7 5.04 -0.02 32.58
C ILE A 7 3.92 0.68 31.79
N LEU A 8 2.97 1.32 32.48
CA LEU A 8 1.88 2.03 31.82
C LEU A 8 2.39 3.20 30.97
N THR A 9 3.38 3.95 31.46
CA THR A 9 3.99 5.04 30.69
C THR A 9 4.76 4.55 29.46
N THR A 10 5.46 3.42 29.55
CA THR A 10 6.18 2.84 28.41
C THR A 10 5.21 2.33 27.35
N ILE A 11 4.10 1.69 27.78
CA ILE A 11 3.04 1.24 26.86
C ILE A 11 2.38 2.43 26.17
N PHE A 12 2.04 3.48 26.91
CA PHE A 12 1.45 4.70 26.32
C PHE A 12 2.38 5.35 25.29
N PHE A 13 3.68 5.44 25.62
CA PHE A 13 4.68 5.97 24.69
C PHE A 13 4.85 5.07 23.46
N LEU A 14 4.79 3.74 23.62
CA LEU A 14 4.85 2.82 22.49
C LEU A 14 3.66 2.99 21.54
N PHE A 15 2.44 3.18 22.09
CA PHE A 15 1.24 3.43 21.28
C PHE A 15 1.28 4.76 20.52
N THR A 16 1.94 5.80 21.05
CA THR A 16 2.06 7.07 20.32
C THR A 16 3.05 7.02 19.15
N VAL A 17 4.02 6.09 19.15
CA VAL A 17 4.93 5.90 18.00
C VAL A 17 4.35 4.99 16.92
N LEU A 18 3.35 4.16 17.27
CA LEU A 18 2.68 3.27 16.31
C LEU A 18 1.75 4.06 15.38
N LYS A 19 2.32 4.55 14.28
CA LYS A 19 1.55 5.19 13.21
C LYS A 19 0.86 4.11 12.37
N VAL A 20 -0.46 3.96 12.53
CA VAL A 20 -1.27 3.07 11.70
C VAL A 20 -1.60 3.78 10.39
N SER A 21 -1.00 3.35 9.29
CA SER A 21 -1.35 3.79 7.94
C SER A 21 -2.27 2.79 7.26
N ALA A 22 -3.43 3.24 6.81
CA ALA A 22 -4.30 2.45 5.94
C ALA A 22 -3.69 2.41 4.53
N SER A 23 -3.22 1.23 4.11
CA SER A 23 -2.78 0.99 2.73
C SER A 23 -3.94 0.41 1.94
N SER A 24 -4.27 1.02 0.80
CA SER A 24 -5.23 0.46 -0.15
C SER A 24 -4.47 -0.27 -1.27
N SER A 25 -5.09 -1.30 -1.84
CA SER A 25 -4.51 -2.05 -2.95
C SER A 25 -5.50 -2.22 -4.07
N VAL A 26 -5.00 -2.23 -5.31
CA VAL A 26 -5.77 -2.47 -6.52
C VAL A 26 -5.18 -3.69 -7.21
N ILE A 27 -6.03 -4.64 -7.56
CA ILE A 27 -5.62 -5.88 -8.24
C ILE A 27 -6.04 -5.79 -9.70
N PHE A 28 -5.04 -5.89 -10.59
CA PHE A 28 -5.24 -6.00 -12.02
C PHE A 28 -5.23 -7.47 -12.40
N TYR A 29 -6.25 -7.94 -13.12
CA TYR A 29 -6.29 -9.30 -13.64
C TYR A 29 -6.53 -9.29 -15.15
N ASN A 30 -5.58 -9.85 -15.90
CA ASN A 30 -5.71 -9.94 -17.35
C ASN A 30 -6.50 -11.20 -17.73
N LYS A 31 -7.76 -11.02 -18.14
CA LYS A 31 -8.61 -12.10 -18.70
C LYS A 31 -8.46 -12.27 -20.22
N CYS A 32 -7.70 -11.40 -20.89
CA CYS A 32 -7.49 -11.46 -22.32
C CYS A 32 -6.52 -12.61 -22.67
N PRO A 33 -6.63 -13.20 -23.87
CA PRO A 33 -5.73 -14.26 -24.32
C PRO A 33 -4.35 -13.75 -24.75
N HIS A 34 -4.10 -12.44 -24.70
CA HIS A 34 -2.85 -11.78 -25.10
C HIS A 34 -2.30 -10.87 -23.99
N PRO A 35 -0.99 -10.55 -24.00
CA PRO A 35 -0.41 -9.60 -23.06
C PRO A 35 -1.04 -8.21 -23.22
N VAL A 36 -1.25 -7.53 -22.10
CA VAL A 36 -1.75 -6.13 -22.06
C VAL A 36 -0.76 -5.26 -21.29
N TRP A 37 -0.85 -3.94 -21.48
CA TRP A 37 0.02 -2.97 -20.81
C TRP A 37 -0.81 -1.92 -20.07
N PRO A 38 -1.25 -2.19 -18.83
CA PRO A 38 -1.97 -1.19 -18.04
C PRO A 38 -1.10 0.05 -17.82
N GLY A 39 -1.66 1.22 -18.14
CA GLY A 39 -1.09 2.53 -17.83
C GLY A 39 -1.63 3.03 -16.49
N ILE A 40 -0.73 3.56 -15.65
CA ILE A 40 -1.06 4.07 -14.32
C ILE A 40 -0.72 5.56 -14.27
N GLN A 41 -1.76 6.40 -14.24
CA GLN A 41 -1.61 7.85 -14.20
C GLN A 41 -2.14 8.40 -12.87
N PRO A 42 -1.28 9.01 -12.04
CA PRO A 42 -1.71 9.70 -10.83
C PRO A 42 -2.31 11.09 -11.16
N SER A 43 -3.10 11.63 -10.23
CA SER A 43 -3.51 13.04 -10.26
C SER A 43 -2.32 13.99 -10.04
N ALA A 44 -2.48 15.27 -10.37
CA ALA A 44 -1.43 16.27 -10.22
C ALA A 44 -0.84 16.30 -8.80
N GLY A 45 0.49 16.35 -8.70
CA GLY A 45 1.22 16.38 -7.44
C GLY A 45 1.32 15.05 -6.68
N LYS A 46 0.78 13.94 -7.22
CA LYS A 46 0.88 12.61 -6.60
C LYS A 46 2.00 11.77 -7.27
N PRO A 47 2.63 10.82 -6.54
CA PRO A 47 3.75 10.05 -7.05
C PRO A 47 3.35 9.10 -8.19
N VAL A 48 4.26 8.87 -9.14
CA VAL A 48 4.08 7.92 -10.24
C VAL A 48 4.25 6.50 -9.70
N LEU A 49 3.20 5.68 -9.86
CA LEU A 49 3.17 4.28 -9.46
C LEU A 49 3.57 3.37 -10.62
N ALA A 50 4.18 2.23 -10.30
CA ALA A 50 4.58 1.21 -11.29
C ALA A 50 5.34 1.77 -12.51
N ARG A 51 6.12 2.85 -12.36
CA ARG A 51 6.80 3.57 -13.45
C ARG A 51 5.86 4.01 -14.60
N GLY A 52 4.59 4.29 -14.27
CA GLY A 52 3.58 4.71 -15.22
C GLY A 52 2.86 3.56 -15.93
N GLY A 53 3.29 2.31 -15.76
CA GLY A 53 2.65 1.15 -16.36
C GLY A 53 3.53 -0.09 -16.39
N PHE A 54 2.93 -1.24 -16.69
CA PHE A 54 3.62 -2.53 -16.68
C PHE A 54 3.03 -3.49 -17.72
N LYS A 55 3.79 -4.52 -18.10
CA LYS A 55 3.27 -5.62 -18.92
C LYS A 55 2.55 -6.64 -18.03
N LEU A 56 1.35 -7.06 -18.41
CA LEU A 56 0.58 -8.10 -17.73
C LEU A 56 0.25 -9.25 -18.69
N ALA A 57 0.83 -10.42 -18.43
CA ALA A 57 0.62 -11.61 -19.25
C ALA A 57 -0.82 -12.16 -19.12
N PRO A 58 -1.30 -12.97 -20.09
CA PRO A 58 -2.61 -13.61 -20.04
C PRO A 58 -2.84 -14.40 -18.75
N ASN A 59 -4.06 -14.32 -18.20
CA ASN A 59 -4.50 -15.02 -16.99
C ASN A 59 -3.63 -14.76 -15.74
N ARG A 60 -2.94 -13.61 -15.68
CA ARG A 60 -2.12 -13.21 -14.52
C ARG A 60 -2.74 -12.04 -13.75
N ALA A 61 -2.51 -12.05 -12.45
CA ALA A 61 -2.83 -10.97 -11.54
C ALA A 61 -1.59 -10.15 -11.16
N TYR A 62 -1.77 -8.86 -10.95
CA TYR A 62 -0.78 -7.96 -10.36
C TYR A 62 -1.45 -7.09 -9.30
N SER A 63 -0.93 -7.11 -8.07
CA SER A 63 -1.42 -6.28 -6.97
C SER A 63 -0.55 -5.04 -6.84
N LEU A 64 -1.17 -3.87 -6.94
CA LEU A 64 -0.53 -2.58 -6.80
C LEU A 64 -0.92 -1.97 -5.45
N GLN A 65 0.07 -1.67 -4.61
CA GLN A 65 -0.13 -0.91 -3.38
C GLN A 65 -0.23 0.57 -3.69
N LEU A 66 -1.20 1.23 -3.06
CA LEU A 66 -1.41 2.67 -3.19
C LEU A 66 -0.90 3.40 -1.95
N PRO A 67 -0.34 4.61 -2.11
CA PRO A 67 0.00 5.45 -0.97
C PRO A 67 -1.26 5.86 -0.21
N ALA A 68 -1.10 6.13 1.10
CA ALA A 68 -2.16 6.74 1.90
C ALA A 68 -2.54 8.13 1.34
N LEU A 69 -3.80 8.52 1.55
CA LEU A 69 -4.37 9.77 1.05
C LEU A 69 -3.68 11.02 1.61
#